data_AF-R9KG41-F1
#
_entry.id   AF-R9KG41-F1
#
_cell.length_a   1.000
_cell.length_b   1.000
_cell.length_c   1.000
_cell.angle_alpha   90.00
_cell.angle_beta   90.00
_cell.angle_gamma   90.00
#
_symmetry.space_group_name_H-M   'P 1'
#
loop_
_entity.id
_entity.type
_entity.pdbx_description
1 polymer ?
#
loop_
_entity_poly.entity_id
_entity_poly.type
_entity_poly.pdbx_seq_one_letter_code
_entity_poly.pdbx_strand_id
1 'polypeptide(L)' 'MKRFEKYTVLELEQLEKVKKIGEYYGNSPELKSACQEAYQLYRSGKISAECYGSIYSDAFDNYLAQI' A
#
# COMPACT_ATOMS: atom_id res chain seq x y z
N MET A 1 3.01 1.29 -19.69
CA MET A 1 3.63 0.67 -18.49
C MET A 1 4.80 1.53 -18.03
N LYS A 2 4.59 2.52 -17.15
CA LYS A 2 5.69 3.37 -16.58
C LYS A 2 5.32 3.97 -15.21
N ARG A 3 4.95 3.15 -14.22
CA ARG A 3 4.86 3.59 -12.80
C ARG A 3 5.96 3.00 -11.92
N PHE A 4 6.70 2.00 -12.42
CA PHE A 4 7.64 1.21 -11.61
C PHE A 4 9.09 1.75 -11.65
N GLU A 5 9.45 2.67 -12.54
CA GLU A 5 10.82 3.25 -12.62
C GLU A 5 11.12 4.26 -11.49
N LYS A 6 10.13 4.62 -10.68
CA LYS A 6 10.22 5.69 -9.66
C LYS A 6 10.34 5.18 -8.23
N TYR A 7 10.04 3.90 -8.00
CA TYR A 7 9.94 3.33 -6.66
C TYR A 7 11.11 2.39 -6.39
N THR A 8 11.63 2.47 -5.17
CA THR A 8 12.62 1.55 -4.64
C THR A 8 12.04 0.13 -4.50
N VAL A 9 12.91 -0.88 -4.41
CA VAL A 9 12.48 -2.28 -4.21
C VAL A 9 11.53 -2.41 -3.01
N LEU A 10 11.84 -1.72 -1.90
CA LEU A 10 11.02 -1.71 -0.69
C LEU A 10 9.61 -1.13 -0.95
N GLU A 11 9.52 -0.05 -1.71
CA GLU A 11 8.25 0.59 -2.07
C GLU A 11 7.38 -0.32 -2.94
N LEU A 12 8.00 -1.05 -3.88
CA LEU A 12 7.32 -2.03 -4.71
C LEU A 12 6.80 -3.21 -3.89
N GLU A 13 7.62 -3.73 -2.96
CA GLU A 13 7.20 -4.79 -2.05
C GLU A 13 5.99 -4.38 -1.20
N GLN A 14 5.97 -3.14 -0.71
CA GLN A 14 4.85 -2.63 0.10
C GLN A 14 3.58 -2.42 -0.72
N LEU A 15 3.70 -1.87 -1.93
CA LEU A 15 2.58 -1.76 -2.87
C LEU A 15 1.98 -3.14 -3.19
N GLU A 16 2.82 -4.12 -3.49
CA GLU A 16 2.37 -5.47 -3.83
C GLU A 16 1.75 -6.19 -2.62
N LYS A 17 2.32 -6.00 -1.42
CA LYS A 17 1.79 -6.55 -0.17
C LYS A 17 0.40 -6.02 0.15
N VAL A 18 0.21 -4.69 0.13
CA VAL A 18 -1.10 -4.08 0.44
C VAL A 18 -2.13 -4.45 -0.63
N LYS A 19 -1.73 -4.47 -1.89
CA LYS A 19 -2.60 -4.91 -2.99
C LYS A 19 -3.06 -6.37 -2.80
N LYS A 20 -2.13 -7.30 -2.57
CA LYS A 20 -2.48 -8.71 -2.34
C LYS A 20 -3.39 -8.88 -1.14
N ILE A 21 -3.13 -8.18 -0.03
CA ILE A 21 -3.97 -8.28 1.17
C ILE A 21 -5.37 -7.70 0.89
N GLY A 22 -5.46 -6.58 0.18
CA GLY A 22 -6.74 -5.98 -0.23
C GLY A 22 -7.56 -6.90 -1.14
N GLU A 23 -6.91 -7.54 -2.12
CA GLU A 23 -7.59 -8.48 -3.03
C GLU A 23 -8.03 -9.77 -2.31
N TYR A 24 -7.22 -10.31 -1.39
CA TYR A 24 -7.49 -11.61 -0.76
C TYR A 24 -8.41 -11.51 0.45
N TYR A 25 -8.22 -10.48 1.27
CA TYR A 25 -8.89 -10.33 2.57
C TYR A 25 -9.87 -9.15 2.60
N GLY A 26 -9.87 -8.28 1.59
CA GLY A 26 -10.76 -7.12 1.55
C GLY A 26 -10.52 -6.16 2.72
N ASN A 27 -11.60 -5.63 3.28
CA ASN A 27 -11.56 -4.79 4.48
C ASN A 27 -11.33 -5.62 5.75
N SER A 28 -10.10 -6.08 5.91
CA SER A 28 -9.67 -6.93 7.02
C SER A 28 -8.67 -6.25 7.96
N PRO A 29 -8.53 -6.71 9.21
CA PRO A 29 -7.51 -6.22 10.13
C PRO A 29 -6.08 -6.37 9.58
N GLU A 30 -5.86 -7.33 8.67
CA GLU A 30 -4.61 -7.51 7.94
C GLU A 30 -4.31 -6.32 7.01
N LEU A 31 -5.31 -5.81 6.30
CA LEU A 31 -5.16 -4.63 5.45
C LEU A 31 -4.83 -3.39 6.30
N LYS A 32 -5.50 -3.25 7.45
CA LYS A 32 -5.22 -2.18 8.41
C LYS A 32 -3.79 -2.25 8.95
N SER A 33 -3.33 -3.46 9.29
CA SER A 33 -1.96 -3.69 9.77
C SER A 33 -0.92 -3.38 8.69
N ALA A 34 -1.18 -3.76 7.43
CA ALA A 34 -0.31 -3.46 6.31
C ALA A 34 -0.24 -1.96 6.00
N CYS A 35 -1.38 -1.25 6.05
CA CYS A 35 -1.40 0.21 5.91
C CYS A 35 -0.64 0.92 7.06
N GLN A 36 -0.73 0.37 8.27
CA GLN A 36 -0.02 0.91 9.44
C GLN A 36 1.50 0.66 9.33
N GLU A 37 1.92 -0.48 8.80
CA GLU A 37 3.32 -0.76 8.48
C GLU A 37 3.86 0.22 7.42
N ALA A 38 3.12 0.43 6.33
CA ALA A 38 3.46 1.41 5.30
C ALA A 38 3.60 2.83 5.89
N TYR A 39 2.71 3.22 6.81
CA TYR A 39 2.81 4.51 7.51
C TYR A 39 4.08 4.62 8.36
N GLN A 40 4.48 3.56 9.08
CA GLN A 40 5.73 3.55 9.86
C GLN A 40 6.96 3.68 8.96
N LEU A 41 6.95 3.03 7.80
CA LEU A 41 8.02 3.13 6.81
C LEU A 41 8.11 4.55 6.23
N TYR A 42 6.98 5.17 5.92
CA TYR A 42 6.91 6.56 5.47
C TYR A 42 7.47 7.51 6.53
N ARG A 43 7.02 7.35 7.79
CA ARG A 43 7.45 8.17 8.93
C ARG A 43 8.94 7.99 9.26
N SER A 44 9.53 6.85 8.88
CA SER A 44 10.96 6.58 9.01
C SER A 44 11.78 7.05 7.79
N GLY A 45 11.14 7.65 6.78
CA GLY A 45 11.80 8.09 5.54
C GLY A 45 12.25 6.95 4.62
N LYS A 46 11.74 5.73 4.84
CA LYS A 46 12.11 4.55 4.04
C LYS A 46 11.30 4.41 2.76
N ILE A 47 10.11 5.01 2.71
CA ILE A 47 9.28 5.12 1.51
C ILE A 47 8.88 6.58 1.28
N SER A 48 8.66 6.95 0.03
CA SER A 48 8.28 8.29 -0.37
C SER A 48 6.81 8.58 -0.04
N ALA A 49 6.48 9.86 0.16
CA ALA A 49 5.09 10.29 0.32
C ALA A 49 4.21 9.89 -0.89
N GLU A 50 4.77 9.88 -2.10
CA GLU A 50 4.09 9.45 -3.33
C GLU A 50 3.75 7.95 -3.30
N CYS A 51 4.67 7.11 -2.79
CA CYS A 51 4.43 5.68 -2.62
C CYS A 51 3.36 5.44 -1.55
N TYR A 52 3.48 6.09 -0.40
CA TYR A 52 2.48 5.98 0.68
C TYR A 52 1.09 6.42 0.22
N GLY A 53 0.99 7.54 -0.52
CA GLY A 53 -0.27 8.00 -1.10
C GLY A 53 -0.86 6.99 -2.08
N SER A 54 -0.03 6.34 -2.90
CA SER A 54 -0.48 5.27 -3.81
C SER A 54 -1.00 4.05 -3.04
N ILE A 55 -0.27 3.60 -2.01
CA ILE A 55 -0.68 2.49 -1.13
C ILE A 55 -2.04 2.79 -0.49
N TYR A 56 -2.21 3.99 0.05
CA TYR A 56 -3.45 4.39 0.71
C TYR A 56 -4.62 4.48 -0.27
N SER A 57 -4.37 5.01 -1.47
CA SER A 57 -5.40 5.09 -2.52
C SER A 57 -5.83 3.71 -3.02
N ASP A 58 -4.90 2.78 -3.23
CA ASP A 58 -5.20 1.38 -3.60
C ASP A 58 -5.97 0.66 -2.49
N ALA A 59 -5.55 0.82 -1.23
CA ALA A 59 -6.24 0.25 -0.08
C ALA A 59 -7.68 0.80 0.07
N PHE A 60 -7.87 2.09 -0.22
CA PHE A 60 -9.17 2.75 -0.15
C PHE A 60 -10.10 2.37 -1.32
N ASP A 61 -9.56 2.19 -2.53
CA ASP A 61 -10.32 1.70 -3.68
C ASP A 61 -10.84 0.27 -3.42
N ASN A 62 -9.98 -0.60 -2.86
CA ASN A 62 -10.39 -1.93 -2.40
C ASN A 62 -11.40 -1.89 -1.26
N TYR A 63 -11.31 -0.91 -0.35
CA TYR A 63 -12.30 -0.70 0.70
C TYR A 63 -13.68 -0.34 0.14
N LEU A 64 -13.74 0.50 -0.90
CA LEU A 64 -14.99 0.91 -1.55
C LEU A 64 -15.57 -0.14 -2.49
N ALA A 65 -14.73 -0.95 -3.15
CA ALA A 65 -15.17 -1.99 -4.08
C ALA A 65 -15.91 -3.17 -3.41
N GLN A 66 -15.89 -3.27 -2.08
CA GLN A 66 -16.61 -4.30 -1.32
C GLN A 66 -17.98 -3.85 -0.75
N ILE A 67 -18.46 -2.64 -1.10
CA ILE A 67 -19.80 -2.13 -0.77
C ILE A 67 -20.72 -2.30 -1.98
#